data_AF-A0A1P8WIZ1-F1
#
_entry.id   AF-A0A1P8WIZ1-F1
#
_cell.length_a   1.000
_cell.length_b   1.000
_cell.length_c   1.000
_cell.angle_alpha   90.00
_cell.angle_beta   90.00
_cell.angle_gamma   90.00
#
_symmetry.space_group_name_H-M   'P 1'
#
loop_
_entity.id
_entity.type
_entity.pdbx_description
1 polymer ?
#
loop_
_entity_poly.entity_id
_entity_poly.type
_entity_poly.pdbx_seq_one_letter_code
_entity_poly.pdbx_strand_id
1 'polypeptide(L)'
;MRAISLCLRNVLSLLLCMGVSLAEDTQRGFHQFDEGPASVDLRAFLPAPQKQTKNDCVAWSFAYVSFSCQICQERQITQPTRKCDLFSPSFVYSELAGDNDDGLDINAAINFAMNQGCASLETMPLDSALADSAARREAGLYKAKSYAKVESLTEIRRHLSGGFPVILVIRNDQVFNRREALSEPFRWQKTSQQMDADFEEYGPHAVTAVGYDDAKQAVLVMNSLGTEWKDGGFCWVHYDNLLNIPGDRTDVSPYWCLVARVLKIKEGLPAMASMEHKLGTVRFQLDANHEVGIKNDSRRLSPALWRVEDIACNDQAVFLLRKDHLVARLNEVVEVLNDDRKAVWSHLDKGLPPNSEVIMIAATTGTPIHALTRKGQLFQFNTGQGKWSRVVVPNSEDAAIIDLRDNRSQGPLSITTIRGRVFTLDIDEGWTEL
;
A
#
# COMPACT_ATOMS: atom_id res chain seq x y z
N MET A 1 -48.05 34.29 10.53
CA MET A 1 -47.82 35.19 11.67
C MET A 1 -47.94 34.40 12.95
N ARG A 2 -46.80 34.21 13.66
CA ARG A 2 -46.59 33.91 15.10
C ARG A 2 -47.27 32.65 15.70
N ALA A 3 -46.65 31.73 16.46
CA ALA A 3 -45.30 31.24 16.78
C ALA A 3 -45.56 30.05 17.75
N ILE A 4 -45.22 28.79 17.44
CA ILE A 4 -44.01 28.01 17.83
C ILE A 4 -43.75 27.82 19.36
N SER A 5 -43.76 26.53 19.77
CA SER A 5 -42.76 25.79 20.60
C SER A 5 -43.12 25.23 21.99
N LEU A 6 -43.01 23.89 22.07
CA LEU A 6 -42.24 23.04 23.02
C LEU A 6 -42.07 23.50 24.50
N CYS A 7 -42.29 22.59 25.47
CA CYS A 7 -41.27 21.66 26.02
C CYS A 7 -41.59 21.14 27.46
N LEU A 8 -41.19 19.88 27.71
CA LEU A 8 -40.55 19.30 28.93
C LEU A 8 -41.30 19.11 30.29
N ARG A 9 -41.41 17.80 30.63
CA ARG A 9 -40.86 17.06 31.81
C ARG A 9 -41.59 16.93 33.17
N ASN A 10 -41.64 15.64 33.57
CA ASN A 10 -41.53 15.02 34.92
C ASN A 10 -42.78 15.14 35.83
N VAL A 11 -43.13 14.22 36.73
CA VAL A 11 -42.41 13.30 37.63
C VAL A 11 -43.44 12.24 38.12
N LEU A 12 -43.10 10.95 38.30
CA LEU A 12 -43.27 10.21 39.58
C LEU A 12 -42.90 8.71 39.44
N SER A 13 -41.81 8.37 40.11
CA SER A 13 -41.35 7.04 40.47
C SER A 13 -41.99 6.57 41.78
N LEU A 14 -42.36 5.29 41.88
CA LEU A 14 -42.37 4.55 43.15
C LEU A 14 -42.17 3.04 42.92
N LEU A 15 -41.17 2.47 43.59
CA LEU A 15 -40.82 1.05 43.62
C LEU A 15 -41.83 0.23 44.45
N LEU A 16 -42.03 -1.05 44.10
CA LEU A 16 -41.83 -2.16 45.05
C LEU A 16 -41.78 -3.54 44.36
N CYS A 17 -40.92 -4.38 44.92
CA CYS A 17 -40.45 -5.72 44.54
C CYS A 17 -41.55 -6.76 44.26
N MET A 18 -41.29 -7.71 43.35
CA MET A 18 -40.80 -9.07 43.67
C MET A 18 -40.86 -9.99 42.44
N GLY A 19 -39.74 -10.64 42.15
CA GLY A 19 -39.70 -11.98 41.53
C GLY A 19 -39.80 -12.05 40.00
N VAL A 20 -38.66 -11.97 39.30
CA VAL A 20 -38.51 -12.71 38.03
C VAL A 20 -37.11 -13.33 37.96
N SER A 21 -37.15 -14.62 37.64
CA SER A 21 -36.07 -15.58 37.48
C SER A 21 -34.99 -15.12 36.50
N LEU A 22 -33.74 -15.48 36.85
CA LEU A 22 -32.60 -15.50 35.95
C LEU A 22 -32.85 -16.50 34.82
N ALA A 23 -32.72 -16.03 33.58
CA ALA A 23 -32.31 -16.84 32.44
C ALA A 23 -31.36 -15.97 31.64
N GLU A 24 -30.08 -16.33 31.69
CA GLU A 24 -29.00 -15.74 30.92
C GLU A 24 -29.26 -15.99 29.43
N ASP A 25 -29.50 -14.92 28.67
CA ASP A 25 -29.37 -14.94 27.22
C ASP A 25 -28.08 -14.19 26.87
N THR A 26 -26.98 -14.95 26.78
CA THR A 26 -25.67 -14.45 26.37
C THR A 26 -25.60 -14.32 24.85
N GLN A 27 -26.42 -13.45 24.26
CA GLN A 27 -26.09 -12.86 22.97
C GLN A 27 -25.05 -11.75 23.18
N ARG A 28 -23.77 -12.12 23.18
CA ARG A 28 -22.70 -11.16 22.89
C ARG A 28 -22.93 -10.68 21.46
N GLY A 29 -23.55 -9.51 21.32
CA GLY A 29 -23.63 -8.82 20.04
C GLY A 29 -22.22 -8.62 19.49
N PHE A 30 -21.92 -9.29 18.38
CA PHE A 30 -20.77 -8.95 17.57
C PHE A 30 -20.96 -7.50 17.14
N HIS A 31 -20.09 -6.62 17.62
CA HIS A 31 -20.08 -5.24 17.16
C HIS A 31 -19.91 -5.26 15.65
N GLN A 32 -20.94 -4.81 14.94
CA GLN A 32 -20.82 -4.37 13.56
C GLN A 32 -19.68 -3.36 13.54
N PHE A 33 -18.60 -3.70 12.84
CA PHE A 33 -17.43 -2.85 12.74
C PHE A 33 -17.79 -1.65 11.83
N ASP A 34 -18.34 -0.59 12.44
CA ASP A 34 -19.00 0.54 11.76
C ASP A 34 -18.09 1.42 10.86
N GLU A 35 -16.79 1.12 10.78
CA GLU A 35 -15.83 1.85 9.94
C GLU A 35 -15.29 0.98 8.80
N GLY A 36 -15.51 1.44 7.55
CA GLY A 36 -14.93 0.90 6.32
C GLY A 36 -15.89 0.08 5.43
N PRO A 37 -15.42 -0.37 4.24
CA PRO A 37 -16.19 -1.26 3.38
C PRO A 37 -16.43 -2.63 4.05
N ALA A 38 -17.53 -3.30 3.72
CA ALA A 38 -17.86 -4.62 4.27
C ALA A 38 -16.93 -5.76 3.79
N SER A 39 -16.15 -5.51 2.73
CA SER A 39 -15.13 -6.44 2.24
C SER A 39 -14.04 -5.69 1.47
N VAL A 40 -12.84 -6.26 1.47
CA VAL A 40 -11.68 -5.80 0.69
C VAL A 40 -10.97 -7.02 0.14
N ASP A 41 -10.49 -6.93 -1.11
CA ASP A 41 -9.71 -7.98 -1.76
C ASP A 41 -8.57 -7.36 -2.58
N LEU A 42 -7.33 -7.59 -2.16
CA LEU A 42 -6.14 -7.06 -2.83
C LEU A 42 -5.58 -8.01 -3.89
N ARG A 43 -6.17 -9.20 -4.11
CA ARG A 43 -5.65 -10.22 -5.05
C ARG A 43 -5.42 -9.70 -6.47
N ALA A 44 -6.19 -8.71 -6.90
CA ALA A 44 -5.99 -8.08 -8.20
C ALA A 44 -4.56 -7.52 -8.37
N PHE A 45 -3.88 -7.13 -7.31
CA PHE A 45 -2.53 -6.55 -7.34
C PHE A 45 -1.44 -7.49 -6.81
N LEU A 46 -1.80 -8.72 -6.43
CA LEU A 46 -0.84 -9.69 -5.90
C LEU A 46 -0.22 -10.52 -7.03
N PRO A 47 1.06 -10.91 -6.90
CA PRO A 47 1.58 -12.01 -7.68
C PRO A 47 0.86 -13.33 -7.36
N ALA A 48 0.99 -14.30 -8.28
CA ALA A 48 0.61 -15.68 -7.98
C ALA A 48 1.43 -16.22 -6.80
N PRO A 49 0.81 -16.92 -5.82
CA PRO A 49 1.55 -17.51 -4.71
C PRO A 49 2.67 -18.44 -5.16
N GLN A 50 3.85 -18.23 -4.60
CA GLN A 50 5.03 -19.05 -4.86
C GLN A 50 5.50 -19.75 -3.58
N LYS A 51 6.46 -20.65 -3.75
CA LYS A 51 6.93 -21.54 -2.69
C LYS A 51 8.33 -21.14 -2.24
N GLN A 52 8.45 -20.83 -0.96
CA GLN A 52 9.72 -20.63 -0.30
C GLN A 52 10.51 -21.95 -0.20
N THR A 53 11.84 -21.86 -0.24
CA THR A 53 12.73 -23.03 -0.16
C THR A 53 13.75 -22.94 0.99
N LYS A 54 13.69 -21.87 1.79
CA LYS A 54 14.51 -21.60 2.98
C LYS A 54 13.58 -21.20 4.14
N ASN A 55 14.11 -20.87 5.31
CA ASN A 55 13.33 -20.27 6.40
C ASN A 55 13.11 -18.75 6.20
N ASP A 56 12.82 -18.33 4.97
CA ASP A 56 12.71 -16.94 4.52
C ASP A 56 11.26 -16.42 4.47
N CYS A 57 10.32 -17.03 5.22
CA CYS A 57 8.88 -16.67 5.20
C CYS A 57 8.60 -15.18 5.46
N VAL A 58 9.40 -14.55 6.33
CA VAL A 58 9.36 -13.11 6.58
C VAL A 58 9.73 -12.33 5.32
N ALA A 59 10.81 -12.70 4.63
CA ALA A 59 11.22 -12.05 3.39
C ALA A 59 10.14 -12.19 2.29
N TRP A 60 9.47 -13.34 2.20
CA TRP A 60 8.34 -13.54 1.28
C TRP A 60 7.16 -12.64 1.59
N SER A 61 6.74 -12.56 2.85
CA SER A 61 5.62 -11.70 3.26
C SER A 61 5.91 -10.21 3.03
N PHE A 62 7.16 -9.80 3.24
CA PHE A 62 7.62 -8.43 3.00
C PHE A 62 7.75 -8.11 1.51
N ALA A 63 8.72 -8.74 0.84
CA ALA A 63 9.09 -8.41 -0.53
C ALA A 63 8.02 -8.90 -1.50
N TYR A 64 7.80 -10.22 -1.56
CA TYR A 64 6.96 -10.79 -2.62
C TYR A 64 5.50 -10.34 -2.52
N VAL A 65 4.93 -10.28 -1.31
CA VAL A 65 3.52 -9.89 -1.13
C VAL A 65 3.39 -8.38 -0.91
N SER A 66 3.95 -7.84 0.16
CA SER A 66 3.65 -6.46 0.58
C SER A 66 4.21 -5.40 -0.36
N PHE A 67 5.47 -5.52 -0.79
CA PHE A 67 6.09 -4.61 -1.76
C PHE A 67 5.44 -4.72 -3.13
N SER A 68 5.38 -5.92 -3.71
CA SER A 68 4.80 -6.12 -5.05
C SER A 68 3.37 -5.61 -5.13
N CYS A 69 2.53 -5.89 -4.11
CA CYS A 69 1.16 -5.39 -4.05
C CYS A 69 1.08 -3.87 -4.12
N GLN A 70 1.85 -3.17 -3.29
CA GLN A 70 1.77 -1.72 -3.18
C GLN A 70 2.35 -1.01 -4.41
N ILE A 71 3.44 -1.53 -4.97
CA ILE A 71 4.03 -0.99 -6.20
C ILE A 71 3.12 -1.26 -7.40
N CYS A 72 2.48 -2.44 -7.47
CA CYS A 72 1.50 -2.73 -8.52
C CYS A 72 0.24 -1.85 -8.40
N GLN A 73 -0.17 -1.47 -7.19
CA GLN A 73 -1.22 -0.47 -7.01
C GLN A 73 -0.79 0.91 -7.53
N GLU A 74 0.43 1.39 -7.22
CA GLU A 74 0.95 2.66 -7.74
C GLU A 74 1.04 2.67 -9.27
N ARG A 75 1.50 1.56 -9.87
CA ARG A 75 1.63 1.40 -11.33
C ARG A 75 0.32 1.00 -12.03
N GLN A 76 -0.74 0.75 -11.27
CA GLN A 76 -2.01 0.21 -11.76
C GLN A 76 -1.82 -1.04 -12.62
N ILE A 77 -1.12 -2.03 -12.06
CA ILE A 77 -0.85 -3.32 -12.69
C ILE A 77 -1.69 -4.36 -11.97
N THR A 78 -2.59 -4.99 -12.70
CA THR A 78 -3.35 -6.13 -12.18
C THR A 78 -2.72 -7.44 -12.63
N GLN A 79 -2.77 -8.45 -11.76
CA GLN A 79 -2.19 -9.78 -11.97
C GLN A 79 -0.74 -9.70 -12.45
N PRO A 80 0.15 -9.06 -11.67
CA PRO A 80 1.54 -8.87 -12.08
C PRO A 80 2.27 -10.19 -12.30
N THR A 81 2.95 -10.30 -13.44
CA THR A 81 3.76 -11.48 -13.83
C THR A 81 5.20 -11.13 -14.20
N ARG A 82 5.49 -9.85 -14.48
CA ARG A 82 6.81 -9.40 -14.91
C ARG A 82 7.72 -9.29 -13.68
N LYS A 83 8.95 -9.79 -13.78
CA LYS A 83 9.92 -9.76 -12.69
C LYS A 83 10.21 -8.35 -12.16
N CYS A 84 10.16 -7.32 -13.01
CA CYS A 84 10.34 -5.92 -12.64
C CYS A 84 9.18 -5.32 -11.80
N ASP A 85 8.04 -6.01 -11.69
CA ASP A 85 6.90 -5.62 -10.84
C ASP A 85 6.83 -6.43 -9.53
N LEU A 86 7.66 -7.47 -9.42
CA LEU A 86 7.68 -8.39 -8.28
C LEU A 86 8.95 -8.16 -7.47
N PHE A 87 8.85 -8.10 -6.15
CA PHE A 87 9.98 -7.81 -5.28
C PHE A 87 10.58 -9.09 -4.69
N SER A 88 11.91 -9.08 -4.54
CA SER A 88 12.72 -10.28 -4.28
C SER A 88 12.84 -10.61 -2.78
N PRO A 89 12.30 -11.74 -2.31
CA PRO A 89 12.59 -12.28 -0.99
C PRO A 89 14.08 -12.56 -0.81
N SER A 90 14.74 -13.07 -1.85
CA SER A 90 16.17 -13.39 -1.82
C SER A 90 17.03 -12.15 -1.56
N PHE A 91 16.62 -10.97 -2.04
CA PHE A 91 17.31 -9.71 -1.71
C PHE A 91 17.27 -9.43 -0.21
N VAL A 92 16.08 -9.45 0.41
CA VAL A 92 15.93 -9.16 1.85
C VAL A 92 16.64 -10.23 2.68
N TYR A 93 16.50 -11.50 2.29
CA TYR A 93 17.10 -12.61 3.01
C TYR A 93 18.63 -12.61 2.91
N SER A 94 19.21 -12.40 1.73
CA SER A 94 20.69 -12.39 1.56
C SER A 94 21.37 -11.27 2.35
N GLU A 95 20.65 -10.19 2.64
CA GLU A 95 21.19 -9.02 3.35
C GLU A 95 21.05 -9.11 4.87
N LEU A 96 20.18 -10.00 5.37
CA LEU A 96 19.83 -10.07 6.79
C LEU A 96 20.05 -11.44 7.43
N ALA A 97 20.00 -12.52 6.65
CA ALA A 97 20.23 -13.85 7.17
C ALA A 97 21.68 -13.97 7.68
N GLY A 98 21.85 -14.62 8.83
CA GLY A 98 23.17 -15.04 9.30
C GLY A 98 23.65 -16.28 8.56
N ASP A 99 24.74 -16.87 9.05
CA ASP A 99 25.32 -18.08 8.46
C ASP A 99 24.39 -19.31 8.60
N ASN A 100 23.42 -19.26 9.51
CA ASN A 100 22.42 -20.30 9.73
C ASN A 100 21.07 -19.88 9.14
N ASP A 101 20.35 -20.84 8.54
CA ASP A 101 18.98 -20.66 8.02
C ASP A 101 17.94 -20.62 9.15
N ASP A 102 18.12 -19.72 10.12
CA ASP A 102 17.28 -19.61 11.34
C ASP A 102 16.07 -18.66 11.15
N GLY A 103 15.88 -18.18 9.92
CA GLY A 103 14.89 -17.17 9.56
C GLY A 103 15.25 -15.75 9.96
N LEU A 104 14.32 -14.82 9.76
CA LEU A 104 14.57 -13.39 9.96
C LEU A 104 13.75 -12.82 11.12
N ASP A 105 14.38 -11.93 11.89
CA ASP A 105 13.65 -11.06 12.81
C ASP A 105 12.82 -10.03 12.01
N ILE A 106 11.54 -9.94 12.34
CA ILE A 106 10.61 -9.06 11.62
C ILE A 106 10.97 -7.58 11.77
N ASN A 107 11.49 -7.16 12.93
CA ASN A 107 11.85 -5.76 13.15
C ASN A 107 13.16 -5.41 12.42
N ALA A 108 14.12 -6.34 12.33
CA ALA A 108 15.29 -6.20 11.48
C ALA A 108 14.91 -6.05 10.00
N ALA A 109 13.96 -6.88 9.50
CA ALA A 109 13.43 -6.76 8.15
C ALA A 109 12.72 -5.41 7.89
N ILE A 110 11.94 -4.91 8.86
CA ILE A 110 11.33 -3.56 8.78
C ILE A 110 12.42 -2.49 8.70
N ASN A 111 13.41 -2.52 9.60
CA ASN A 111 14.49 -1.54 9.62
C ASN A 111 15.28 -1.56 8.30
N PHE A 112 15.52 -2.74 7.74
CA PHE A 112 16.14 -2.89 6.43
C PHE A 112 15.29 -2.24 5.33
N ALA A 113 13.99 -2.55 5.27
CA ALA A 113 13.08 -1.97 4.28
C ALA A 113 12.98 -0.44 4.37
N MET A 114 13.04 0.13 5.58
CA MET A 114 13.05 1.59 5.79
C MET A 114 14.35 2.25 5.32
N ASN A 115 15.49 1.61 5.55
CA ASN A 115 16.81 2.23 5.30
C ASN A 115 17.37 1.93 3.90
N GLN A 116 17.16 0.71 3.40
CA GLN A 116 17.74 0.20 2.15
C GLN A 116 16.69 -0.06 1.08
N GLY A 117 15.48 -0.44 1.48
CA GLY A 117 14.39 -0.78 0.55
C GLY A 117 14.46 -2.22 0.05
N CYS A 118 13.91 -2.48 -1.14
CA CYS A 118 13.87 -3.83 -1.70
C CYS A 118 14.06 -3.82 -3.23
N ALA A 119 14.86 -4.75 -3.75
CA ALA A 119 15.08 -4.91 -5.18
C ALA A 119 13.98 -5.76 -5.84
N SER A 120 13.77 -5.56 -7.14
CA SER A 120 12.85 -6.39 -7.92
C SER A 120 13.45 -7.78 -8.23
N LEU A 121 12.62 -8.72 -8.71
CA LEU A 121 13.08 -10.00 -9.23
C LEU A 121 13.85 -9.86 -10.55
N GLU A 122 13.79 -8.69 -11.20
CA GLU A 122 14.57 -8.43 -12.42
C GLU A 122 16.04 -8.22 -12.07
N THR A 123 16.35 -7.48 -11.00
CA THR A 123 17.73 -7.22 -10.56
C THR A 123 18.23 -8.26 -9.55
N MET A 124 17.34 -8.88 -8.76
CA MET A 124 17.67 -9.96 -7.84
C MET A 124 16.72 -11.16 -8.00
N PRO A 125 17.01 -12.07 -8.96
CA PRO A 125 16.31 -13.34 -9.08
C PRO A 125 16.30 -14.19 -7.78
N LEU A 126 15.35 -15.12 -7.66
CA LEU A 126 15.18 -15.92 -6.44
C LEU A 126 16.37 -16.85 -6.13
N ASP A 127 17.06 -17.33 -7.16
CA ASP A 127 18.22 -18.22 -7.07
C ASP A 127 19.53 -17.49 -6.80
N SER A 128 19.53 -16.16 -6.80
CA SER A 128 20.70 -15.35 -6.50
C SER A 128 21.16 -15.51 -5.05
N ALA A 129 22.47 -15.68 -4.87
CA ALA A 129 23.08 -15.85 -3.55
C ALA A 129 23.33 -14.51 -2.83
N LEU A 130 23.76 -13.47 -3.58
CA LEU A 130 24.11 -12.16 -3.04
C LEU A 130 23.60 -11.05 -3.96
N ALA A 131 23.19 -9.93 -3.36
CA ALA A 131 22.79 -8.74 -4.10
C ALA A 131 24.01 -8.01 -4.68
N ASP A 132 23.94 -7.64 -5.96
CA ASP A 132 24.96 -6.82 -6.60
C ASP A 132 24.71 -5.32 -6.38
N SER A 133 25.57 -4.49 -6.98
CA SER A 133 25.44 -3.03 -6.86
C SER A 133 24.18 -2.48 -7.53
N ALA A 134 23.70 -3.09 -8.61
CA ALA A 134 22.51 -2.63 -9.34
C ALA A 134 21.24 -2.90 -8.52
N ALA A 135 21.11 -4.10 -7.94
CA ALA A 135 20.01 -4.45 -7.05
C ALA A 135 19.95 -3.51 -5.83
N ARG A 136 21.09 -3.18 -5.22
CA ARG A 136 21.14 -2.23 -4.09
C ARG A 136 20.73 -0.81 -4.48
N ARG A 137 21.12 -0.34 -5.67
CA ARG A 137 20.71 0.97 -6.18
C ARG A 137 19.22 1.02 -6.48
N GLU A 138 18.68 -0.02 -7.13
CA GLU A 138 17.23 -0.16 -7.35
C GLU A 138 16.47 -0.17 -6.04
N ALA A 139 16.91 -0.97 -5.06
CA ALA A 139 16.29 -1.04 -3.74
C ALA A 139 16.17 0.32 -3.07
N GLY A 140 17.17 1.20 -3.26
CA GLY A 140 17.17 2.56 -2.72
C GLY A 140 16.01 3.44 -3.18
N LEU A 141 15.37 3.13 -4.32
CA LEU A 141 14.15 3.81 -4.79
C LEU A 141 12.87 3.29 -4.13
N TYR A 142 12.89 2.03 -3.69
CA TYR A 142 11.74 1.35 -3.11
C TYR A 142 11.97 1.18 -1.61
N LYS A 143 12.12 2.29 -0.90
CA LYS A 143 12.16 2.28 0.58
C LYS A 143 10.75 2.31 1.15
N ALA A 144 10.56 1.62 2.26
CA ALA A 144 9.36 1.81 3.05
C ALA A 144 9.35 3.26 3.59
N LYS A 145 8.22 3.95 3.41
CA LYS A 145 8.02 5.33 3.89
C LYS A 145 7.67 5.35 5.38
N SER A 146 6.96 4.33 5.84
CA SER A 146 6.63 4.15 7.26
C SER A 146 6.22 2.70 7.54
N TYR A 147 6.10 2.38 8.82
CA TYR A 147 5.56 1.11 9.28
C TYR A 147 4.66 1.34 10.50
N ALA A 148 3.83 0.37 10.83
CA ALA A 148 3.06 0.39 12.07
C ALA A 148 2.94 -1.01 12.69
N LYS A 149 2.82 -1.04 14.02
CA LYS A 149 2.29 -2.21 14.73
C LYS A 149 0.80 -2.30 14.46
N VAL A 150 0.28 -3.52 14.45
CA VAL A 150 -1.16 -3.80 14.30
C VAL A 150 -1.55 -4.71 15.45
N GLU A 151 -2.46 -4.24 16.29
CA GLU A 151 -2.78 -4.87 17.60
C GLU A 151 -4.24 -5.33 17.68
N SER A 152 -5.04 -5.09 16.64
CA SER A 152 -6.44 -5.51 16.60
C SER A 152 -6.94 -5.81 15.18
N LEU A 153 -8.02 -6.58 15.10
CA LEU A 153 -8.76 -6.83 13.86
C LEU A 153 -9.26 -5.52 13.20
N THR A 154 -9.67 -4.53 13.99
CA THR A 154 -10.10 -3.21 13.47
C THR A 154 -8.95 -2.53 12.72
N GLU A 155 -7.73 -2.60 13.24
CA GLU A 155 -6.55 -2.05 12.56
C GLU A 155 -6.17 -2.85 11.32
N ILE A 156 -6.31 -4.19 11.34
CA ILE A 156 -6.15 -5.02 10.14
C ILE A 156 -7.11 -4.54 9.04
N ARG A 157 -8.41 -4.41 9.35
CA ARG A 157 -9.44 -3.93 8.40
C ARG A 157 -9.11 -2.53 7.88
N ARG A 158 -8.69 -1.62 8.76
CA ARG A 158 -8.30 -0.24 8.40
C ARG A 158 -7.10 -0.23 7.43
N HIS A 159 -6.08 -1.05 7.68
CA HIS A 159 -4.90 -1.12 6.82
C HIS A 159 -5.22 -1.75 5.46
N LEU A 160 -5.95 -2.86 5.43
CA LEU A 160 -6.38 -3.50 4.20
C LEU A 160 -7.25 -2.58 3.35
N SER A 161 -8.18 -1.85 3.96
CA SER A 161 -9.00 -0.83 3.28
C SER A 161 -8.17 0.30 2.66
N GLY A 162 -7.01 0.61 3.24
CA GLY A 162 -6.03 1.54 2.67
C GLY A 162 -5.19 0.94 1.53
N GLY A 163 -5.41 -0.33 1.19
CA GLY A 163 -4.62 -1.08 0.21
C GLY A 163 -3.28 -1.57 0.76
N PHE A 164 -3.11 -1.66 2.08
CA PHE A 164 -1.88 -2.11 2.71
C PHE A 164 -2.02 -3.55 3.22
N PRO A 165 -1.31 -4.53 2.62
CA PRO A 165 -1.22 -5.87 3.18
C PRO A 165 -0.64 -5.85 4.60
N VAL A 166 -1.13 -6.74 5.46
CA VAL A 166 -0.66 -6.83 6.86
C VAL A 166 0.10 -8.13 7.03
N ILE A 167 1.37 -8.04 7.41
CA ILE A 167 2.22 -9.20 7.68
C ILE A 167 1.86 -9.73 9.07
N LEU A 168 1.57 -11.03 9.13
CA LEU A 168 1.22 -11.75 10.35
C LEU A 168 2.29 -12.80 10.61
N VAL A 169 2.93 -12.75 11.78
CA VAL A 169 3.70 -13.88 12.30
C VAL A 169 2.75 -14.68 13.19
N ILE A 170 2.57 -15.94 12.85
CA ILE A 170 1.56 -16.82 13.43
C ILE A 170 2.21 -18.01 14.14
N ARG A 171 1.49 -18.60 15.07
CA ARG A 171 1.74 -19.96 15.56
C ARG A 171 1.36 -20.91 14.44
N ASN A 172 2.36 -21.53 13.82
CA ASN A 172 2.12 -22.55 12.82
C ASN A 172 1.78 -23.87 13.52
N ASP A 173 1.07 -24.75 12.81
CA ASP A 173 0.83 -26.10 13.27
C ASP A 173 0.68 -27.08 12.11
N GLN A 174 0.49 -28.35 12.43
CA GLN A 174 0.39 -29.41 11.45
C GLN A 174 -0.77 -29.19 10.45
N VAL A 175 -1.91 -28.64 10.89
CA VAL A 175 -3.10 -28.46 10.05
C VAL A 175 -2.92 -27.27 9.11
N PHE A 176 -2.32 -26.18 9.61
CA PHE A 176 -2.02 -25.00 8.80
C PHE A 176 -0.94 -25.30 7.76
N ASN A 177 0.10 -26.05 8.15
CA ASN A 177 1.22 -26.41 7.28
C ASN A 177 0.87 -27.52 6.25
N ARG A 178 -0.22 -28.25 6.47
CA ARG A 178 -0.70 -29.31 5.57
C ARG A 178 -1.10 -28.75 4.20
N ARG A 179 -0.53 -29.33 3.14
CA ARG A 179 -0.64 -28.83 1.76
C ARG A 179 -1.94 -29.23 1.07
N GLU A 180 -2.67 -30.22 1.58
CA GLU A 180 -3.84 -30.74 0.88
C GLU A 180 -4.89 -29.64 0.66
N ALA A 181 -5.30 -29.49 -0.61
CA ALA A 181 -6.49 -28.73 -0.98
C ALA A 181 -7.71 -29.40 -0.34
N LEU A 182 -8.52 -28.62 0.36
CA LEU A 182 -9.74 -29.11 0.99
C LEU A 182 -10.92 -28.87 0.04
N SER A 183 -12.00 -29.64 0.20
CA SER A 183 -13.17 -29.59 -0.69
C SER A 183 -13.93 -28.26 -0.67
N GLU A 184 -13.63 -27.39 0.29
CA GLU A 184 -14.23 -26.07 0.50
C GLU A 184 -13.11 -25.08 0.83
N PRO A 185 -13.26 -23.77 0.55
CA PRO A 185 -12.25 -22.78 0.88
C PRO A 185 -11.89 -22.88 2.35
N PHE A 186 -10.61 -23.11 2.63
CA PHE A 186 -10.16 -23.47 3.96
C PHE A 186 -10.40 -22.31 4.93
N ARG A 187 -11.24 -22.56 5.93
CA ARG A 187 -11.49 -21.65 7.03
C ARG A 187 -10.68 -22.07 8.24
N TRP A 188 -9.63 -21.33 8.52
CA TRP A 188 -8.86 -21.47 9.72
C TRP A 188 -9.63 -20.93 10.92
N GLN A 189 -9.94 -21.81 11.86
CA GLN A 189 -10.41 -21.45 13.20
C GLN A 189 -9.92 -22.49 14.21
N LYS A 190 -9.12 -22.04 15.17
CA LYS A 190 -8.70 -22.85 16.33
C LYS A 190 -8.76 -22.03 17.61
N THR A 191 -9.13 -22.65 18.72
CA THR A 191 -8.98 -22.04 20.05
C THR A 191 -7.52 -22.09 20.49
N SER A 192 -7.13 -21.21 21.42
CA SER A 192 -5.78 -21.23 22.02
C SER A 192 -5.37 -22.61 22.54
N GLN A 193 -6.28 -23.32 23.21
CA GLN A 193 -6.04 -24.68 23.73
C GLN A 193 -5.75 -25.70 22.63
N GLN A 194 -6.32 -25.53 21.43
CA GLN A 194 -6.07 -26.42 20.28
C GLN A 194 -4.74 -26.14 19.58
N MET A 195 -4.07 -25.02 19.89
CA MET A 195 -2.80 -24.62 19.28
C MET A 195 -1.56 -25.00 20.11
N ASP A 196 -1.73 -25.27 21.41
CA ASP A 196 -0.59 -25.52 22.31
C ASP A 196 0.12 -26.87 22.08
N ALA A 197 -0.54 -27.85 21.45
CA ALA A 197 0.03 -29.19 21.27
C ALA A 197 1.17 -29.26 20.23
N ASP A 198 1.22 -28.33 19.26
CA ASP A 198 2.03 -28.48 18.05
C ASP A 198 3.10 -27.38 17.88
N PHE A 199 3.09 -26.31 18.67
CA PHE A 199 3.93 -25.13 18.41
C PHE A 199 5.44 -25.42 18.48
N GLU A 200 5.87 -26.32 19.36
CA GLU A 200 7.29 -26.70 19.47
C GLU A 200 7.82 -27.39 18.18
N GLU A 201 6.95 -28.05 17.41
CA GLU A 201 7.32 -28.76 16.19
C GLU A 201 7.33 -27.86 14.95
N TYR A 202 6.37 -26.93 14.84
CA TYR A 202 6.17 -26.12 13.62
C TYR A 202 6.66 -24.67 13.74
N GLY A 203 6.85 -24.18 14.97
CA GLY A 203 7.39 -22.86 15.24
C GLY A 203 6.55 -21.69 14.70
N PRO A 204 7.13 -20.48 14.68
CA PRO A 204 6.52 -19.31 14.07
C PRO A 204 6.54 -19.40 12.52
N HIS A 205 5.52 -18.85 11.87
CA HIS A 205 5.50 -18.70 10.41
C HIS A 205 4.98 -17.32 10.01
N ALA A 206 5.48 -16.76 8.91
CA ALA A 206 5.00 -15.48 8.40
C ALA A 206 4.08 -15.67 7.20
N VAL A 207 2.90 -15.09 7.27
CA VAL A 207 1.92 -15.00 6.18
C VAL A 207 1.46 -13.55 6.02
N THR A 208 0.75 -13.23 4.95
CA THR A 208 0.27 -11.86 4.72
C THR A 208 -1.24 -11.83 4.56
N ALA A 209 -1.92 -11.06 5.39
CA ALA A 209 -3.32 -10.70 5.19
C ALA A 209 -3.44 -9.74 4.00
N VAL A 210 -4.36 -10.05 3.10
CA VAL A 210 -4.54 -9.38 1.79
C VAL A 210 -6.01 -9.08 1.47
N GLY A 211 -6.92 -9.32 2.40
CA GLY A 211 -8.33 -9.01 2.24
C GLY A 211 -9.13 -9.40 3.47
N TYR A 212 -10.39 -9.01 3.50
CA TYR A 212 -11.35 -9.46 4.51
C TYR A 212 -12.76 -9.44 3.93
N ASP A 213 -13.65 -10.18 4.56
CA ASP A 213 -15.05 -10.25 4.17
C ASP A 213 -15.90 -10.44 5.43
N ASP A 214 -16.70 -9.43 5.77
CA ASP A 214 -17.55 -9.46 6.96
C ASP A 214 -18.69 -10.47 6.84
N ALA A 215 -19.15 -10.82 5.63
CA ALA A 215 -20.12 -11.91 5.48
C ALA A 215 -19.47 -13.28 5.79
N LYS A 216 -18.14 -13.40 5.64
CA LYS A 216 -17.37 -14.59 6.04
C LYS A 216 -16.86 -14.52 7.48
N GLN A 217 -16.89 -13.35 8.11
CA GLN A 217 -16.23 -13.06 9.38
C GLN A 217 -14.75 -13.50 9.36
N ALA A 218 -14.05 -13.22 8.26
CA ALA A 218 -12.71 -13.74 8.03
C ALA A 218 -11.79 -12.79 7.27
N VAL A 219 -10.50 -12.91 7.55
CA VAL A 219 -9.38 -12.28 6.83
C VAL A 219 -8.83 -13.27 5.81
N LEU A 220 -8.63 -12.83 4.57
CA LEU A 220 -7.94 -13.60 3.53
C LEU A 220 -6.43 -13.46 3.71
N VAL A 221 -5.72 -14.58 3.80
CA VAL A 221 -4.25 -14.60 3.89
C VAL A 221 -3.64 -15.29 2.67
N MET A 222 -2.52 -14.75 2.21
CA MET A 222 -1.63 -15.35 1.21
C MET A 222 -0.42 -15.98 1.93
N ASN A 223 -0.06 -17.19 1.52
CA ASN A 223 1.08 -17.92 2.06
C ASN A 223 2.18 -18.09 1.00
N SER A 224 3.38 -18.44 1.46
CA SER A 224 4.58 -18.71 0.66
C SER A 224 4.86 -20.21 0.51
N LEU A 225 3.80 -21.02 0.47
CA LEU A 225 3.87 -22.49 0.30
C LEU A 225 3.46 -22.97 -1.10
N GLY A 226 3.32 -22.04 -2.05
CA GLY A 226 2.93 -22.30 -3.45
C GLY A 226 1.42 -22.41 -3.66
N THR A 227 1.02 -22.46 -4.93
CA THR A 227 -0.39 -22.56 -5.34
C THR A 227 -1.07 -23.85 -4.90
N GLU A 228 -0.30 -24.92 -4.69
CA GLU A 228 -0.84 -26.21 -4.22
C GLU A 228 -1.29 -26.15 -2.75
N TRP A 229 -0.86 -25.15 -1.98
CA TRP A 229 -1.29 -24.99 -0.61
C TRP A 229 -2.71 -24.40 -0.56
N LYS A 230 -3.67 -25.19 -0.05
CA LYS A 230 -5.06 -24.78 0.19
C LYS A 230 -5.71 -24.17 -1.07
N ASP A 231 -6.24 -22.95 -0.99
CA ASP A 231 -7.08 -22.33 -2.02
C ASP A 231 -6.23 -21.57 -3.03
N GLY A 232 -5.34 -22.27 -3.73
CA GLY A 232 -4.45 -21.64 -4.71
C GLY A 232 -3.33 -20.82 -4.08
N GLY A 233 -2.92 -21.14 -2.84
CA GLY A 233 -1.95 -20.39 -2.04
C GLY A 233 -2.57 -19.42 -1.03
N PHE A 234 -3.90 -19.47 -0.86
CA PHE A 234 -4.65 -18.63 0.07
C PHE A 234 -5.46 -19.45 1.07
N CYS A 235 -5.83 -18.83 2.20
CA CYS A 235 -6.89 -19.34 3.06
C CYS A 235 -7.65 -18.20 3.77
N TRP A 236 -8.83 -18.50 4.28
CA TRP A 236 -9.62 -17.58 5.11
C TRP A 236 -9.38 -17.87 6.58
N VAL A 237 -9.09 -16.85 7.37
CA VAL A 237 -8.86 -16.95 8.82
C VAL A 237 -9.98 -16.25 9.56
N HIS A 238 -10.68 -16.98 10.42
CA HIS A 238 -11.79 -16.42 11.19
C HIS A 238 -11.33 -15.28 12.12
N TYR A 239 -12.18 -14.26 12.27
CA TYR A 239 -11.90 -13.07 13.07
C TYR A 239 -11.48 -13.36 14.51
N ASP A 240 -12.04 -14.40 15.14
CA ASP A 240 -11.68 -14.81 16.51
C ASP A 240 -10.18 -15.03 16.71
N ASN A 241 -9.46 -15.50 15.69
CA ASN A 241 -8.01 -15.73 15.75
C ASN A 241 -7.17 -14.45 15.70
N LEU A 242 -7.80 -13.30 15.45
CA LEU A 242 -7.17 -11.99 15.25
C LEU A 242 -7.75 -10.91 16.19
N LEU A 243 -8.60 -11.29 17.15
CA LEU A 243 -9.17 -10.35 18.12
C LEU A 243 -8.14 -9.81 19.11
N ASN A 244 -7.13 -10.61 19.45
CA ASN A 244 -6.06 -10.24 20.36
C ASN A 244 -4.72 -10.49 19.69
N ILE A 245 -3.97 -9.42 19.43
CA ILE A 245 -2.63 -9.49 18.84
C ILE A 245 -1.67 -8.79 19.79
N PRO A 246 -0.64 -9.49 20.30
CA PRO A 246 0.40 -8.85 21.11
C PRO A 246 1.11 -7.76 20.32
N GLY A 247 1.43 -6.64 20.98
CA GLY A 247 2.22 -5.57 20.36
C GLY A 247 3.63 -6.02 19.95
N ASP A 248 4.21 -6.93 20.73
CA ASP A 248 5.51 -7.55 20.45
C ASP A 248 5.41 -9.08 20.59
N ARG A 249 6.21 -9.78 19.78
CA ARG A 249 6.22 -11.23 19.72
C ARG A 249 6.64 -11.79 21.08
N THR A 250 5.83 -12.70 21.59
CA THR A 250 6.20 -13.57 22.73
C THR A 250 5.89 -15.00 22.34
N ASP A 251 6.88 -15.89 22.37
CA ASP A 251 6.72 -17.29 21.98
C ASP A 251 5.84 -18.10 22.96
N VAL A 252 5.59 -17.51 24.14
CA VAL A 252 4.65 -17.98 25.17
C VAL A 252 3.21 -17.48 24.97
N SER A 253 2.95 -16.66 23.93
CA SER A 253 1.60 -16.14 23.66
C SER A 253 0.65 -17.29 23.27
N PRO A 254 -0.55 -17.39 23.88
CA PRO A 254 -1.56 -18.36 23.50
C PRO A 254 -2.34 -17.96 22.24
N TYR A 255 -2.05 -16.78 21.65
CA TYR A 255 -2.76 -16.26 20.50
C TYR A 255 -2.20 -16.81 19.20
N TRP A 256 -3.07 -17.02 18.21
CA TRP A 256 -2.66 -17.53 16.90
C TRP A 256 -1.71 -16.56 16.20
N CYS A 257 -2.05 -15.28 16.18
CA CYS A 257 -1.17 -14.22 15.70
C CYS A 257 -0.25 -13.77 16.83
N LEU A 258 1.06 -14.02 16.67
CA LEU A 258 2.10 -13.66 17.63
C LEU A 258 2.49 -12.19 17.51
N VAL A 259 2.49 -11.66 16.28
CA VAL A 259 2.75 -10.25 16.00
C VAL A 259 2.21 -9.89 14.62
N ALA A 260 1.65 -8.69 14.47
CA ALA A 260 1.27 -8.13 13.18
C ALA A 260 1.97 -6.80 12.91
N ARG A 261 2.34 -6.60 11.66
CA ARG A 261 3.07 -5.42 11.17
C ARG A 261 2.54 -5.03 9.80
N VAL A 262 2.58 -3.75 9.50
CA VAL A 262 2.31 -3.22 8.17
C VAL A 262 3.46 -2.35 7.72
N LEU A 263 3.91 -2.55 6.49
CA LEU A 263 4.81 -1.64 5.79
C LEU A 263 4.00 -0.75 4.85
N LYS A 264 4.36 0.53 4.76
CA LYS A 264 3.83 1.46 3.76
C LYS A 264 4.95 1.86 2.81
N ILE A 265 4.96 1.24 1.63
CA ILE A 265 5.92 1.50 0.55
C ILE A 265 5.42 2.68 -0.29
N LYS A 266 4.12 2.70 -0.55
CA LYS A 266 3.41 3.84 -1.12
C LYS A 266 2.94 4.79 -0.04
N GLU A 267 2.61 6.02 -0.43
CA GLU A 267 1.82 6.89 0.44
C GLU A 267 0.39 6.34 0.58
N GLY A 268 -0.18 6.48 1.76
CA GLY A 268 -1.59 6.16 1.94
C GLY A 268 -2.45 7.14 1.19
N LEU A 269 -3.64 6.68 0.79
CA LEU A 269 -4.70 7.64 0.57
C LEU A 269 -4.96 8.35 1.89
N PRO A 270 -4.98 9.69 1.89
CA PRO A 270 -4.90 10.57 0.72
C PRO A 270 -3.47 10.87 0.21
N ALA A 271 -3.25 10.77 -1.11
CA ALA A 271 -2.00 11.17 -1.77
C ALA A 271 -1.72 12.67 -1.53
N MET A 272 -0.46 13.05 -1.30
CA MET A 272 -0.10 14.44 -1.00
C MET A 272 1.00 14.96 -1.93
N ALA A 273 1.00 16.28 -2.11
CA ALA A 273 2.09 17.02 -2.74
C ALA A 273 2.35 18.31 -1.95
N SER A 274 3.61 18.66 -1.76
CA SER A 274 4.01 19.86 -1.01
C SER A 274 4.73 20.85 -1.91
N MET A 275 4.28 22.09 -1.89
CA MET A 275 4.84 23.20 -2.65
C MET A 275 5.40 24.25 -1.68
N GLU A 276 6.64 24.67 -1.92
CA GLU A 276 7.17 25.85 -1.25
C GLU A 276 6.62 27.12 -1.90
N HIS A 277 6.06 27.99 -1.07
CA HIS A 277 5.47 29.26 -1.50
C HIS A 277 5.99 30.39 -0.61
N LYS A 278 5.93 31.64 -1.10
CA LYS A 278 6.37 32.84 -0.36
C LYS A 278 5.69 33.03 1.00
N LEU A 279 4.55 32.37 1.24
CA LEU A 279 3.80 32.40 2.51
C LEU A 279 4.04 31.15 3.38
N GLY A 280 4.99 30.29 3.01
CA GLY A 280 5.29 29.01 3.65
C GLY A 280 4.87 27.80 2.81
N THR A 281 5.15 26.60 3.31
CA THR A 281 4.84 25.33 2.64
C THR A 281 3.33 25.10 2.57
N VAL A 282 2.80 24.97 1.36
CA VAL A 282 1.42 24.54 1.11
C VAL A 282 1.39 23.06 0.83
N ARG A 283 0.42 22.35 1.40
CA ARG A 283 0.23 20.91 1.17
C ARG A 283 -1.13 20.66 0.53
N PHE A 284 -1.12 20.02 -0.63
CA PHE A 284 -2.30 19.57 -1.33
C PHE A 284 -2.54 18.09 -1.03
N GLN A 285 -3.80 17.67 -0.97
CA GLN A 285 -4.19 16.35 -0.50
C GLN A 285 -5.38 15.80 -1.28
N LEU A 286 -5.30 14.53 -1.69
CA LEU A 286 -6.34 13.81 -2.43
C LEU A 286 -7.22 12.98 -1.49
N ASP A 287 -8.43 13.40 -1.13
CA ASP A 287 -9.27 12.71 -0.16
C ASP A 287 -9.76 11.29 -0.60
N ALA A 288 -10.52 10.63 0.28
CA ALA A 288 -11.09 9.31 0.00
C ALA A 288 -12.11 9.31 -1.16
N ASN A 289 -12.65 10.46 -1.55
CA ASN A 289 -13.54 10.62 -2.70
C ASN A 289 -12.78 10.89 -4.01
N HIS A 290 -11.45 10.87 -3.96
CA HIS A 290 -10.57 11.24 -5.07
C HIS A 290 -10.72 12.72 -5.48
N GLU A 291 -10.98 13.60 -4.51
CA GLU A 291 -11.04 15.05 -4.66
C GLU A 291 -9.80 15.72 -4.07
N VAL A 292 -9.37 16.84 -4.65
CA VAL A 292 -8.15 17.55 -4.24
C VAL A 292 -8.53 18.74 -3.39
N GLY A 293 -7.96 18.84 -2.21
CA GLY A 293 -8.08 19.97 -1.29
C GLY A 293 -6.72 20.45 -0.77
N ILE A 294 -6.77 21.47 0.08
CA ILE A 294 -5.61 21.92 0.86
C ILE A 294 -5.63 21.18 2.20
N LYS A 295 -4.51 20.60 2.61
CA LYS A 295 -4.41 19.86 3.87
C LYS A 295 -4.71 20.77 5.07
N ASN A 296 -5.47 20.25 6.03
CA ASN A 296 -5.98 20.97 7.20
C ASN A 296 -6.88 22.16 6.85
N ASP A 297 -7.48 22.12 5.66
CA ASP A 297 -8.42 23.10 5.17
C ASP A 297 -9.66 22.38 4.63
N SER A 298 -10.82 23.04 4.68
CA SER A 298 -12.08 22.52 4.13
C SER A 298 -12.27 22.83 2.64
N ARG A 299 -11.38 23.64 2.06
CA ARG A 299 -11.46 24.07 0.66
C ARG A 299 -11.20 22.92 -0.31
N ARG A 300 -12.10 22.77 -1.28
CA ARG A 300 -11.98 21.83 -2.39
C ARG A 300 -11.53 22.55 -3.65
N LEU A 301 -10.45 22.07 -4.25
CA LEU A 301 -9.84 22.67 -5.45
C LEU A 301 -10.21 21.94 -6.73
N SER A 302 -10.46 20.63 -6.68
CA SER A 302 -10.83 19.87 -7.88
C SER A 302 -12.30 20.11 -8.29
N PRO A 303 -12.61 20.06 -9.59
CA PRO A 303 -13.99 20.00 -10.08
C PRO A 303 -14.75 18.79 -9.54
N ALA A 304 -16.06 18.93 -9.27
CA ALA A 304 -16.87 17.90 -8.58
C ALA A 304 -16.95 16.55 -9.29
N LEU A 305 -16.91 16.59 -10.62
CA LEU A 305 -17.03 15.42 -11.48
C LEU A 305 -15.68 14.77 -11.76
N TRP A 306 -14.57 15.42 -11.38
CA TRP A 306 -13.26 14.83 -11.57
C TRP A 306 -13.03 13.75 -10.51
N ARG A 307 -12.35 12.70 -10.93
CA ARG A 307 -11.75 11.72 -10.03
C ARG A 307 -10.27 11.74 -10.31
N VAL A 308 -9.49 12.02 -9.28
CA VAL A 308 -8.04 12.18 -9.36
C VAL A 308 -7.38 10.89 -8.87
N GLU A 309 -6.36 10.45 -9.58
CA GLU A 309 -5.54 9.29 -9.21
C GLU A 309 -4.26 9.72 -8.50
N ASP A 310 -3.64 10.80 -8.95
CA ASP A 310 -2.41 11.30 -8.36
C ASP A 310 -2.28 12.82 -8.47
N ILE A 311 -1.42 13.38 -7.63
CA ILE A 311 -1.10 14.79 -7.52
C ILE A 311 0.41 14.98 -7.48
N ALA A 312 0.90 15.93 -8.29
CA ALA A 312 2.29 16.36 -8.29
C ALA A 312 2.37 17.89 -8.25
N CYS A 313 3.49 18.44 -7.80
CA CYS A 313 3.72 19.87 -7.88
C CYS A 313 5.20 20.20 -8.03
N ASN A 314 5.48 21.30 -8.72
CA ASN A 314 6.78 21.97 -8.64
C ASN A 314 6.61 23.31 -7.93
N ASP A 315 7.59 24.19 -8.05
CA ASP A 315 7.60 25.55 -7.49
C ASP A 315 6.64 26.53 -8.20
N GLN A 316 6.05 26.14 -9.33
CA GLN A 316 5.23 27.01 -10.18
C GLN A 316 3.76 26.58 -10.27
N ALA A 317 3.47 25.29 -10.15
CA ALA A 317 2.15 24.75 -10.45
C ALA A 317 1.85 23.43 -9.72
N VAL A 318 0.54 23.17 -9.57
CA VAL A 318 -0.02 21.90 -9.12
C VAL A 318 -0.59 21.16 -10.32
N PHE A 319 -0.34 19.86 -10.40
CA PHE A 319 -0.75 18.98 -11.48
C PHE A 319 -1.56 17.82 -10.95
N LEU A 320 -2.58 17.42 -11.70
CA LEU A 320 -3.43 16.27 -11.40
C LEU A 320 -3.37 15.25 -12.52
N LEU A 321 -3.23 13.99 -12.15
CA LEU A 321 -3.55 12.86 -13.00
C LEU A 321 -4.97 12.42 -12.70
N ARG A 322 -5.84 12.44 -13.69
CA ARG A 322 -7.25 12.06 -13.56
C ARG A 322 -7.44 10.58 -13.89
N LYS A 323 -8.53 9.97 -13.39
CA LYS A 323 -8.92 8.57 -13.67
C LYS A 323 -9.18 8.28 -15.16
N ASP A 324 -9.38 9.31 -15.97
CA ASP A 324 -9.48 9.19 -17.43
C ASP A 324 -8.13 9.43 -18.14
N HIS A 325 -7.02 9.35 -17.39
CA HIS A 325 -5.64 9.45 -17.85
C HIS A 325 -5.24 10.82 -18.43
N LEU A 326 -6.05 11.85 -18.19
CA LEU A 326 -5.77 13.21 -18.59
C LEU A 326 -4.96 13.94 -17.51
N VAL A 327 -4.03 14.79 -17.95
CA VAL A 327 -3.20 15.60 -17.06
C VAL A 327 -3.74 17.03 -17.03
N ALA A 328 -3.99 17.56 -15.84
CA ALA A 328 -4.46 18.91 -15.64
C ALA A 328 -3.48 19.75 -14.82
N ARG A 329 -3.42 21.05 -15.08
CA ARG A 329 -2.63 22.03 -14.34
C ARG A 329 -3.53 23.08 -13.69
N LEU A 330 -3.24 23.45 -12.44
CA LEU A 330 -3.86 24.59 -11.79
C LEU A 330 -3.21 25.89 -12.30
N ASN A 331 -4.02 26.83 -12.79
CA ASN A 331 -3.51 28.01 -13.50
C ASN A 331 -2.81 29.01 -12.57
N GLU A 332 -3.47 29.41 -11.49
CA GLU A 332 -3.03 30.51 -10.62
C GLU A 332 -3.02 30.08 -9.15
N VAL A 333 -2.01 29.30 -8.77
CA VAL A 333 -1.93 28.72 -7.41
C VAL A 333 -2.05 29.81 -6.35
N VAL A 334 -1.35 30.94 -6.52
CA VAL A 334 -1.36 32.06 -5.56
C VAL A 334 -2.77 32.64 -5.36
N GLU A 335 -3.56 32.76 -6.43
CA GLU A 335 -4.92 33.25 -6.31
C GLU A 335 -5.83 32.26 -5.59
N VAL A 336 -5.65 30.96 -5.88
CA VAL A 336 -6.43 29.88 -5.27
C VAL A 336 -6.18 29.74 -3.78
N LEU A 337 -4.96 30.04 -3.32
CA LEU A 337 -4.64 30.07 -1.89
C LEU A 337 -5.40 31.17 -1.14
N ASN A 338 -5.84 32.23 -1.84
CA ASN A 338 -6.63 33.32 -1.25
C ASN A 338 -8.15 33.11 -1.44
N ASP A 339 -8.58 32.54 -2.58
CA ASP A 339 -9.98 32.28 -2.92
C ASP A 339 -10.09 31.00 -3.78
N ASP A 340 -10.61 29.92 -3.21
CA ASP A 340 -10.72 28.61 -3.88
C ASP A 340 -11.69 28.63 -5.07
N ARG A 341 -12.63 29.58 -5.10
CA ARG A 341 -13.55 29.76 -6.25
C ARG A 341 -12.81 30.17 -7.52
N LYS A 342 -11.54 30.58 -7.40
CA LYS A 342 -10.65 30.88 -8.52
C LYS A 342 -9.88 29.67 -9.04
N ALA A 343 -10.14 28.46 -8.53
CA ALA A 343 -9.50 27.24 -9.00
C ALA A 343 -9.90 26.91 -10.44
N VAL A 344 -9.12 27.40 -11.39
CA VAL A 344 -9.25 27.12 -12.81
C VAL A 344 -8.17 26.14 -13.25
N TRP A 345 -8.61 25.05 -13.89
CA TRP A 345 -7.75 23.97 -14.36
C TRP A 345 -7.65 23.97 -15.88
N SER A 346 -6.44 23.81 -16.40
CA SER A 346 -6.17 23.62 -17.83
C SER A 346 -5.76 22.18 -18.12
N HIS A 347 -6.35 21.61 -19.16
CA HIS A 347 -5.95 20.31 -19.70
C HIS A 347 -4.64 20.43 -20.47
N LEU A 348 -3.71 19.52 -20.22
CA LEU A 348 -2.38 19.53 -20.84
C LEU A 348 -2.26 18.57 -22.03
N ASP A 349 -3.33 17.97 -22.52
CA ASP A 349 -3.25 16.80 -23.42
C ASP A 349 -2.62 17.08 -24.80
N LYS A 350 -2.49 18.36 -25.18
CA LYS A 350 -1.92 18.75 -26.47
C LYS A 350 -0.45 18.32 -26.60
N GLY A 351 -0.14 17.56 -27.65
CA GLY A 351 1.22 17.11 -27.97
C GLY A 351 1.55 15.70 -27.48
N LEU A 352 0.72 15.09 -26.62
CA LEU A 352 0.77 13.65 -26.43
C LEU A 352 0.28 12.93 -27.69
N PRO A 353 0.81 11.74 -27.99
CA PRO A 353 0.22 10.87 -29.00
C PRO A 353 -1.28 10.65 -28.76
N PRO A 354 -2.10 10.51 -29.82
CA PRO A 354 -3.51 10.17 -29.67
C PRO A 354 -3.67 8.87 -28.86
N ASN A 355 -4.62 8.87 -27.92
CA ASN A 355 -4.92 7.74 -27.02
C ASN A 355 -3.75 7.35 -26.10
N SER A 356 -2.85 8.28 -25.78
CA SER A 356 -1.87 8.08 -24.71
C SER A 356 -2.55 7.95 -23.36
N GLU A 357 -2.42 6.78 -22.75
CA GLU A 357 -2.82 6.52 -21.37
C GLU A 357 -1.68 6.92 -20.44
N VAL A 358 -1.77 8.10 -19.82
CA VAL A 358 -0.84 8.50 -18.75
C VAL A 358 -1.19 7.76 -17.46
N ILE A 359 -0.18 7.17 -16.83
CA ILE A 359 -0.35 6.31 -15.65
C ILE A 359 0.40 6.83 -14.43
N MET A 360 1.42 7.66 -14.62
CA MET A 360 2.14 8.33 -13.53
C MET A 360 2.53 9.73 -13.99
N ILE A 361 2.51 10.67 -13.03
CA ILE A 361 3.04 12.01 -13.22
C ILE A 361 4.02 12.32 -12.09
N ALA A 362 5.05 13.11 -12.38
CA ALA A 362 5.96 13.57 -11.35
C ALA A 362 6.54 14.94 -11.70
N ALA A 363 6.69 15.77 -10.68
CA ALA A 363 7.34 17.06 -10.79
C ALA A 363 8.03 17.38 -9.47
N THR A 364 9.18 18.02 -9.56
CA THR A 364 9.91 18.57 -8.41
C THR A 364 10.31 20.01 -8.70
N THR A 365 10.74 20.74 -7.68
CA THR A 365 11.21 22.13 -7.80
C THR A 365 12.21 22.27 -8.95
N GLY A 366 11.99 23.27 -9.81
CA GLY A 366 12.87 23.56 -10.95
C GLY A 366 12.71 22.65 -12.17
N THR A 367 11.80 21.67 -12.13
CA THR A 367 11.55 20.75 -13.26
C THR A 367 10.17 20.95 -13.90
N PRO A 368 10.02 20.72 -15.22
CA PRO A 368 8.70 20.58 -15.82
C PRO A 368 8.00 19.31 -15.32
N ILE A 369 6.66 19.29 -15.41
CA ILE A 369 5.89 18.08 -15.16
C ILE A 369 6.28 17.00 -16.17
N HIS A 370 6.53 15.80 -15.67
CA HIS A 370 6.76 14.60 -16.44
C HIS A 370 5.54 13.70 -16.38
N ALA A 371 5.28 12.99 -17.48
CA ALA A 371 4.21 12.00 -17.60
C ALA A 371 4.76 10.69 -18.19
N LEU A 372 4.50 9.59 -17.49
CA LEU A 372 4.78 8.25 -17.96
C LEU A 372 3.50 7.63 -18.53
N THR A 373 3.58 7.12 -19.75
CA THR A 373 2.47 6.43 -20.40
C THR A 373 2.50 4.92 -20.14
N ARG A 374 1.35 4.23 -20.27
CA ARG A 374 1.27 2.76 -20.14
C ARG A 374 2.17 2.00 -21.12
N LYS A 375 2.55 2.63 -22.25
CA LYS A 375 3.50 2.08 -23.24
C LYS A 375 4.97 2.26 -22.83
N GLY A 376 5.23 2.78 -21.63
CA GLY A 376 6.57 3.01 -21.09
C GLY A 376 7.32 4.15 -21.77
N GLN A 377 6.59 5.13 -22.31
CA GLN A 377 7.16 6.34 -22.90
C GLN A 377 7.05 7.51 -21.91
N LEU A 378 8.16 8.20 -21.69
CA LEU A 378 8.25 9.39 -20.84
C LEU A 378 8.13 10.67 -21.67
N PHE A 379 7.34 11.61 -21.17
CA PHE A 379 7.16 12.93 -21.76
C PHE A 379 7.37 14.02 -20.71
N GLN A 380 7.81 15.20 -21.15
CA GLN A 380 7.86 16.41 -20.34
C GLN A 380 7.01 17.50 -20.99
N PHE A 381 6.31 18.29 -20.17
CA PHE A 381 5.47 19.38 -20.69
C PHE A 381 6.27 20.68 -20.81
N ASN A 382 6.33 21.23 -22.03
CA ASN A 382 6.92 22.53 -22.26
C ASN A 382 5.86 23.63 -22.10
N THR A 383 5.91 24.35 -20.98
CA THR A 383 4.97 25.43 -20.68
C THR A 383 4.99 26.55 -21.72
N GLY A 384 6.16 26.93 -22.24
CA GLY A 384 6.29 28.01 -23.23
C GLY A 384 5.67 27.66 -24.58
N GLN A 385 5.64 26.39 -24.95
CA GLN A 385 5.05 25.90 -26.20
C GLN A 385 3.63 25.34 -26.04
N GLY A 386 3.19 25.11 -24.80
CA GLY A 386 1.91 24.50 -24.49
C GLY A 386 1.76 23.09 -25.09
N LYS A 387 2.83 22.29 -25.09
CA LYS A 387 2.82 20.92 -25.62
C LYS A 387 3.78 19.98 -24.90
N TRP A 388 3.49 18.69 -24.98
CA TRP A 388 4.41 17.63 -24.57
C TRP A 388 5.53 17.38 -25.58
N SER A 389 6.70 17.03 -25.07
CA SER A 389 7.84 16.53 -25.83
C SER A 389 8.29 15.19 -25.25
N ARG A 390 8.56 14.21 -26.13
CA ARG A 390 9.10 12.92 -25.70
C ARG A 390 10.48 13.10 -25.10
N VAL A 391 10.72 12.48 -23.94
CA VAL A 391 12.03 12.43 -23.30
C VAL A 391 12.77 11.21 -23.81
N VAL A 392 14.02 11.42 -24.22
CA VAL A 392 14.96 10.34 -24.57
C VAL A 392 15.93 10.21 -23.40
N VAL A 393 15.94 9.04 -22.78
CA VAL A 393 16.82 8.74 -21.64
C VAL A 393 18.11 8.13 -22.20
N PRO A 394 19.28 8.79 -22.02
CA PRO A 394 20.55 8.28 -22.51
C PRO A 394 20.84 6.88 -21.96
N ASN A 395 21.50 6.05 -22.76
CA ASN A 395 21.91 4.69 -22.40
C ASN A 395 20.77 3.75 -21.98
N SER A 396 19.50 4.11 -22.10
CA SER A 396 18.37 3.27 -21.66
C SER A 396 18.12 2.02 -22.51
N GLU A 397 18.90 1.79 -23.58
CA GLU A 397 18.68 0.70 -24.56
C GLU A 397 17.27 0.71 -25.17
N ASP A 398 16.64 1.89 -25.24
CA ASP A 398 15.24 2.06 -25.60
C ASP A 398 14.27 1.19 -24.75
N ALA A 399 14.72 0.79 -23.55
CA ALA A 399 13.94 0.01 -22.63
C ALA A 399 12.74 0.83 -22.14
N ALA A 400 11.57 0.18 -22.11
CA ALA A 400 10.35 0.79 -21.59
C ALA A 400 10.55 1.22 -20.13
N ILE A 401 10.11 2.44 -19.82
CA ILE A 401 10.09 2.95 -18.44
C ILE A 401 8.85 2.40 -17.75
N ILE A 402 9.00 1.89 -16.54
CA ILE A 402 7.91 1.23 -15.79
C ILE A 402 7.52 1.97 -14.52
N ASP A 403 8.36 2.91 -14.08
CA ASP A 403 8.17 3.65 -12.85
C ASP A 403 8.75 5.06 -12.99
N LEU A 404 8.05 6.05 -12.42
CA LEU A 404 8.45 7.46 -12.38
C LEU A 404 8.16 7.98 -10.97
N ARG A 405 9.20 8.37 -10.22
CA ARG A 405 9.10 8.83 -8.84
C ARG A 405 9.64 10.23 -8.65
N ASP A 406 8.97 10.98 -7.80
CA ASP A 406 9.50 12.14 -7.10
C ASP A 406 9.73 11.78 -5.63
N ASN A 407 10.81 12.26 -5.02
CA ASN A 407 11.03 12.06 -3.58
C ASN A 407 10.08 12.90 -2.69
N ARG A 408 8.99 13.45 -3.26
CA ARG A 408 7.88 14.28 -2.71
C ARG A 408 8.21 15.31 -1.61
N SER A 409 9.49 15.60 -1.42
CA SER A 409 10.05 16.40 -0.32
C SER A 409 11.32 17.16 -0.71
N GLN A 410 11.59 17.34 -2.02
CA GLN A 410 12.79 17.98 -2.61
C GLN A 410 13.97 17.06 -3.05
N GLY A 411 13.70 15.84 -3.52
CA GLY A 411 14.73 15.05 -4.22
C GLY A 411 14.54 15.03 -5.75
N PRO A 412 15.54 14.55 -6.50
CA PRO A 412 15.48 14.47 -7.97
C PRO A 412 14.38 13.51 -8.42
N LEU A 413 13.88 13.71 -9.65
CA LEU A 413 13.01 12.71 -10.28
C LEU A 413 13.84 11.46 -10.56
N SER A 414 13.23 10.30 -10.40
CA SER A 414 13.85 9.00 -10.70
C SER A 414 12.95 8.18 -11.59
N ILE A 415 13.53 7.36 -12.46
CA ILE A 415 12.82 6.36 -13.25
C ILE A 415 13.47 5.01 -13.13
N THR A 416 12.66 3.96 -13.30
CA THR A 416 13.14 2.59 -13.44
C THR A 416 12.68 2.04 -14.78
N THR A 417 13.57 1.35 -15.50
CA THR A 417 13.24 0.66 -16.74
C THR A 417 12.78 -0.76 -16.49
N ILE A 418 12.18 -1.39 -17.51
CA ILE A 418 11.79 -2.81 -17.47
C ILE A 418 12.96 -3.76 -17.21
N ARG A 419 14.21 -3.29 -17.36
CA ARG A 419 15.46 -4.02 -17.08
C ARG A 419 16.02 -3.76 -15.68
N GLY A 420 15.27 -3.08 -14.82
CA GLY A 420 15.72 -2.73 -13.46
C GLY A 420 16.81 -1.65 -13.41
N ARG A 421 17.06 -0.95 -14.52
CA ARG A 421 18.04 0.15 -14.56
C ARG A 421 17.40 1.42 -14.03
N VAL A 422 18.16 2.18 -13.25
CA VAL A 422 17.70 3.35 -12.53
C VAL A 422 18.35 4.60 -13.09
N PHE A 423 17.54 5.63 -13.33
CA PHE A 423 18.03 6.93 -13.75
C PHE A 423 17.48 8.02 -12.84
N THR A 424 18.27 9.06 -12.64
CA THR A 424 17.88 10.29 -11.94
C THR A 424 17.95 11.48 -12.88
N LEU A 425 17.03 12.42 -12.70
CA LEU A 425 17.06 13.70 -13.40
C LEU A 425 17.84 14.71 -12.58
N ASP A 426 18.97 15.14 -13.11
CA ASP A 426 19.61 16.39 -12.75
C ASP A 426 19.06 17.54 -13.62
N ILE A 427 18.85 18.71 -13.03
CA ILE A 427 18.23 19.86 -13.73
C ILE A 427 19.15 20.40 -14.82
N ASP A 428 20.47 20.34 -14.60
CA ASP A 428 21.48 20.90 -15.48
C ASP A 428 22.03 19.83 -16.44
N GLU A 429 22.24 18.61 -15.96
CA GLU A 429 22.86 17.51 -16.72
C GLU A 429 21.83 16.60 -17.42
N GLY A 430 20.56 16.66 -17.03
CA GLY A 430 19.50 15.81 -17.56
C GLY A 430 19.47 14.42 -16.92
N TRP A 431 18.97 13.42 -17.66
CA TRP A 431 18.83 12.05 -17.14
C TRP A 431 20.17 11.31 -17.15
N THR A 432 20.60 10.87 -15.97
CA THR A 432 21.83 10.09 -15.76
C THR A 432 21.50 8.76 -15.08
N GLU A 433 22.23 7.71 -15.44
CA GLU A 433 22.07 6.40 -14.79
C GLU A 433 22.80 6.39 -13.45
N LEU A 434 22.16 5.80 -12.43
CA LEU A 434 22.74 5.62 -11.10
C LEU A 434 23.64 4.37 -11.00
#